data_AF-A0A1G6Y539-F1
#
_entry.id   AF-A0A1G6Y539-F1
#
_cell.length_a   1.000
_cell.length_b   1.000
_cell.length_c   1.000
_cell.angle_alpha   90.00
_cell.angle_beta   90.00
_cell.angle_gamma   90.00
#
_symmetry.space_group_name_H-M   'P 1'
#
loop_
_entity.id
_entity.type
_entity.pdbx_description
1 polymer ?
#
loop_
_entity_poly.entity_id
_entity_poly.type
_entity_poly.pdbx_seq_one_letter_code
_entity_poly.pdbx_strand_id
1 'polypeptide(L)'
;MTYHPEPAFQTLGDGFADPVQAADFPKTILRYRNDRAAKTVGLDHLSDEDWVKHFGRFEPLADNLPEPLAQRYHGHQFQVYNPDIGDGRGFLFAQMRDDADRLMDFGTKGSGTTPYSRSGDGRLTLKGGVREIMASEMLEALGAYTSKTFSIIETGESLMRGDEPSPTRSAVMVRLTHGNIRIGTFQRHAYFTDTEKLEKLVDYCLKYYFDTEMKGSVADRALKFLGLVMERVAVQAADLMAAGFVHGVLNTDNINITGEIFDFGPWRFLPKMDLQFTAAYFDETGLYAFGRQPDALHWNIYQLGGALADICEEQALKDTLAPFPSIYLAALREKLLARLGIKPKGDKVDDALLTLINNFMLKEQFPYERFFFDWYGGGASESRAMASPEAERYKGFGELVDALKGYDPARPDALKHPYFQGDAPCTMLIDEVEDIWSHIADRDDWAPLNQKIDTIRAMGEALNPR
;
A
#
# COMPACT_ATOMS: atom_id res chain seq x y z
N MET A 1 20.00 -9.47 10.87
CA MET A 1 20.77 -8.61 9.94
C MET A 1 21.40 -7.50 10.76
N THR A 2 22.47 -6.87 10.31
CA THR A 2 23.03 -5.69 11.01
C THR A 2 22.37 -4.43 10.47
N TYR A 3 22.04 -3.49 11.36
CA TYR A 3 21.50 -2.16 11.02
C TYR A 3 22.45 -1.36 10.12
N HIS A 4 21.98 -0.86 8.97
CA HIS A 4 22.76 -0.12 7.98
C HIS A 4 22.15 1.27 7.67
N PRO A 5 22.49 2.33 8.44
CA PRO A 5 21.95 3.67 8.24
C PRO A 5 22.37 4.28 6.89
N GLU A 6 21.43 4.98 6.25
CA GLU A 6 21.73 5.78 5.06
C GLU A 6 20.75 6.97 4.96
N PRO A 7 21.02 8.12 5.64
CA PRO A 7 20.17 9.32 5.61
C PRO A 7 20.24 10.08 4.27
N ALA A 8 19.97 9.39 3.16
CA ALA A 8 20.15 9.89 1.80
C ALA A 8 19.31 11.13 1.48
N PHE A 9 18.15 11.33 2.11
CA PHE A 9 17.25 12.46 1.88
C PHE A 9 17.96 13.81 2.07
N GLN A 10 18.95 13.89 2.96
CA GLN A 10 19.75 15.11 3.16
C GLN A 10 20.51 15.52 1.89
N THR A 11 20.79 14.59 0.98
CA THR A 11 21.44 14.91 -0.29
C THR A 11 20.58 15.77 -1.22
N LEU A 12 19.24 15.79 -1.04
CA LEU A 12 18.33 16.69 -1.75
C LEU A 12 18.52 18.17 -1.35
N GLY A 13 19.01 18.45 -0.14
CA GLY A 13 19.24 19.82 0.35
C GLY A 13 17.95 20.63 0.57
N ASP A 14 18.07 21.95 0.52
CA ASP A 14 17.00 22.87 0.92
C ASP A 14 15.79 22.87 -0.01
N GLY A 15 14.61 23.06 0.57
CA GLY A 15 13.35 23.24 -0.16
C GLY A 15 12.51 21.97 -0.34
N PHE A 16 12.98 20.81 0.14
CA PHE A 16 12.28 19.53 0.09
C PHE A 16 11.62 19.11 1.41
N ALA A 17 12.11 19.60 2.55
CA ALA A 17 11.53 19.36 3.87
C ALA A 17 11.87 20.49 4.84
N ASP A 18 11.23 20.49 6.01
CA ASP A 18 11.59 21.32 7.16
C ASP A 18 11.93 20.47 8.38
N PRO A 19 12.95 20.85 9.16
CA PRO A 19 13.17 20.26 10.47
C PRO A 19 11.98 20.53 11.39
N VAL A 20 11.54 19.50 12.10
CA VAL A 20 10.41 19.57 13.03
C VAL A 20 10.69 18.82 14.32
N GLN A 21 9.92 19.12 15.35
CA GLN A 21 9.97 18.43 16.63
C GLN A 21 8.77 17.50 16.76
N ALA A 22 9.00 16.31 17.32
CA ALA A 22 7.90 15.43 17.67
C ALA A 22 7.08 16.01 18.83
N ALA A 23 5.79 15.68 18.87
CA ALA A 23 4.97 15.98 20.03
C ALA A 23 5.47 15.21 21.26
N ASP A 24 5.46 15.89 22.41
CA ASP A 24 5.73 15.24 23.69
C ASP A 24 4.45 14.60 24.23
N PHE A 25 4.38 13.27 24.16
CA PHE A 25 3.20 12.50 24.56
C PHE A 25 3.17 12.23 26.07
N PRO A 26 1.98 12.28 26.71
CA PRO A 26 1.81 11.93 28.13
C PRO A 26 2.28 10.52 28.48
N LYS A 27 2.13 9.57 27.54
CA LYS A 27 2.52 8.17 27.68
C LYS A 27 3.12 7.67 26.36
N THR A 28 3.85 6.56 26.45
CA THR A 28 4.36 5.84 25.27
C THR A 28 4.20 4.34 25.49
N ILE A 29 2.96 3.86 25.38
CA ILE A 29 2.63 2.44 25.60
C ILE A 29 2.84 1.70 24.27
N LEU A 30 3.78 0.76 24.22
CA LEU A 30 3.98 -0.09 23.05
C LEU A 30 2.76 -0.99 22.84
N ARG A 31 2.06 -0.81 21.71
CA ARG A 31 0.88 -1.59 21.34
C ARG A 31 1.14 -2.57 20.20
N TYR A 32 2.03 -2.22 19.28
CA TYR A 32 2.41 -3.10 18.18
C TYR A 32 3.87 -2.89 17.79
N ARG A 33 4.56 -4.00 17.56
CA ARG A 33 5.93 -4.07 17.06
C ARG A 33 6.00 -5.08 15.94
N ASN A 34 6.42 -4.67 14.75
CA ASN A 34 6.54 -5.57 13.60
C ASN A 34 7.92 -6.24 13.57
N ASP A 35 8.09 -7.31 14.34
CA ASP A 35 9.37 -8.03 14.43
C ASP A 35 9.84 -8.59 13.08
N ARG A 36 8.90 -8.97 12.18
CA ARG A 36 9.23 -9.41 10.82
C ARG A 36 9.90 -8.28 10.03
N ALA A 37 9.32 -7.09 10.04
CA ALA A 37 9.89 -5.92 9.37
C ALA A 37 11.15 -5.39 10.07
N ALA A 38 11.22 -5.46 11.40
CA ALA A 38 12.41 -5.08 12.16
C ALA A 38 13.64 -5.90 11.74
N LYS A 39 13.43 -7.21 11.52
CA LYS A 39 14.49 -8.12 11.08
C LYS A 39 15.05 -7.79 9.70
N THR A 40 14.22 -7.31 8.77
CA THR A 40 14.67 -6.96 7.41
C THR A 40 15.54 -5.71 7.38
N VAL A 41 15.55 -4.89 8.44
CA VAL A 41 16.40 -3.69 8.56
C VAL A 41 17.41 -3.79 9.71
N GLY A 42 17.52 -4.96 10.35
CA GLY A 42 18.48 -5.23 11.41
C GLY A 42 18.19 -4.56 12.75
N LEU A 43 16.93 -4.24 13.06
CA LEU A 43 16.49 -3.60 14.31
C LEU A 43 15.71 -4.55 15.25
N ASP A 44 15.63 -5.83 14.92
CA ASP A 44 14.94 -6.87 15.71
C ASP A 44 15.57 -7.16 17.08
N HIS A 45 16.78 -6.64 17.31
CA HIS A 45 17.52 -6.83 18.56
C HIS A 45 17.21 -5.77 19.63
N LEU A 46 16.49 -4.71 19.30
CA LEU A 46 16.18 -3.64 20.25
C LEU A 46 15.27 -4.15 21.38
N SER A 47 15.55 -3.70 22.61
CA SER A 47 14.64 -3.91 23.74
C SER A 47 13.36 -3.09 23.57
N ASP A 48 12.28 -3.42 24.30
CA ASP A 48 11.06 -2.61 24.24
C ASP A 48 11.29 -1.17 24.76
N GLU A 49 12.22 -0.98 25.70
CA GLU A 49 12.61 0.34 26.20
C GLU A 49 13.28 1.17 25.09
N ASP A 50 14.28 0.59 24.41
CA ASP A 50 14.94 1.25 23.28
C ASP A 50 13.99 1.47 22.10
N TRP A 51 13.07 0.52 21.88
CA TRP A 51 12.05 0.64 20.84
C TRP A 51 11.13 1.84 21.10
N VAL A 52 10.63 1.98 22.33
CA VAL A 52 9.79 3.12 22.73
C VAL A 52 10.58 4.44 22.65
N LYS A 53 11.86 4.41 23.01
CA LYS A 53 12.76 5.55 22.90
C LYS A 53 12.92 6.06 21.46
N HIS A 54 13.13 5.16 20.50
CA HIS A 54 13.30 5.55 19.09
C HIS A 54 11.98 5.75 18.34
N PHE A 55 10.96 4.92 18.58
CA PHE A 55 9.72 4.93 17.78
C PHE A 55 8.50 5.52 18.51
N GLY A 56 8.65 5.92 19.77
CA GLY A 56 7.65 6.66 20.54
C GLY A 56 8.11 8.05 20.97
N ARG A 57 9.41 8.23 21.26
CA ARG A 57 10.03 9.52 21.60
C ARG A 57 10.87 10.13 20.49
N PHE A 58 11.10 9.38 19.41
CA PHE A 58 11.87 9.84 18.25
C PHE A 58 13.27 10.34 18.58
N GLU A 59 13.92 9.70 19.57
CA GLU A 59 15.37 9.88 19.72
C GLU A 59 16.05 9.33 18.45
N PRO A 60 16.94 10.08 17.79
CA PRO A 60 17.61 9.64 16.59
C PRO A 60 18.28 8.27 16.76
N LEU A 61 18.15 7.41 15.74
CA LEU A 61 18.98 6.23 15.63
C LEU A 61 20.44 6.64 15.32
N ALA A 62 21.40 5.81 15.73
CA ALA A 62 22.82 6.05 15.46
C ALA A 62 23.08 6.27 13.96
N ASP A 63 23.94 7.25 13.66
CA ASP A 63 24.36 7.65 12.30
C ASP A 63 23.22 7.96 11.32
N ASN A 64 22.05 8.37 11.85
CA ASN A 64 20.86 8.71 11.07
C ASN A 64 20.53 10.21 11.14
N LEU A 65 19.33 10.59 10.67
CA LEU A 65 18.85 11.97 10.72
C LEU A 65 18.89 12.51 12.16
N PRO A 66 19.58 13.64 12.42
CA PRO A 66 19.72 14.19 13.78
C PRO A 66 18.42 14.83 14.29
N GLU A 67 17.55 15.25 13.37
CA GLU A 67 16.21 15.75 13.66
C GLU A 67 15.23 15.27 12.59
N PRO A 68 13.95 15.05 12.95
CA PRO A 68 12.95 14.64 11.98
C PRO A 68 12.63 15.72 10.93
N LEU A 69 12.25 15.28 9.73
CA LEU A 69 12.01 16.15 8.57
C LEU A 69 10.55 16.02 8.08
N ALA A 70 9.77 17.10 8.15
CA ALA A 70 8.44 17.16 7.54
C ALA A 70 8.57 17.51 6.06
N GLN A 71 8.22 16.58 5.16
CA GLN A 71 8.41 16.75 3.72
C GLN A 71 7.41 17.75 3.12
N ARG A 72 7.88 18.49 2.12
CA ARG A 72 7.08 19.45 1.35
C ARG A 72 6.55 18.79 0.09
N TYR A 73 5.24 18.84 -0.11
CA TYR A 73 4.61 18.40 -1.35
C TYR A 73 3.28 19.10 -1.53
N HIS A 74 2.83 19.16 -2.78
CA HIS A 74 1.47 19.54 -3.13
C HIS A 74 0.71 18.27 -3.53
N GLY A 75 -0.45 18.39 -4.14
CA GLY A 75 -1.19 17.22 -4.62
C GLY A 75 -2.42 17.65 -5.39
N HIS A 76 -2.96 16.74 -6.21
CA HIS A 76 -4.32 16.84 -6.68
C HIS A 76 -5.21 15.98 -5.77
N GLN A 77 -6.01 16.65 -4.95
CA GLN A 77 -6.97 16.00 -4.08
C GLN A 77 -8.31 15.94 -4.80
N PHE A 78 -8.82 14.73 -5.05
CA PHE A 78 -10.04 14.51 -5.84
C PHE A 78 -9.97 15.24 -7.20
N GLN A 79 -8.83 15.11 -7.88
CA GLN A 79 -8.49 15.76 -9.16
C GLN A 79 -8.38 17.29 -9.14
N VAL A 80 -8.47 17.94 -7.97
CA VAL A 80 -8.26 19.39 -7.84
C VAL A 80 -6.89 19.67 -7.23
N TYR A 81 -6.10 20.52 -7.88
CA TYR A 81 -4.80 20.92 -7.37
C TYR A 81 -4.91 21.66 -6.04
N ASN A 82 -4.15 21.21 -5.05
CA ASN A 82 -4.05 21.81 -3.73
C ASN A 82 -2.55 22.05 -3.39
N PRO A 83 -2.11 23.32 -3.36
CA PRO A 83 -0.75 23.68 -2.96
C PRO A 83 -0.54 23.70 -1.45
N ASP A 84 -1.60 23.57 -0.64
CA ASP A 84 -1.56 23.64 0.82
C ASP A 84 -1.64 22.22 1.41
N ILE A 85 -0.57 21.44 1.21
CA ILE A 85 -0.35 20.10 1.78
C ILE A 85 1.11 20.00 2.28
N GLY A 86 1.74 18.82 2.25
CA GLY A 86 2.96 18.47 2.98
C GLY A 86 2.67 17.50 4.13
N ASP A 87 3.71 17.09 4.84
CA ASP A 87 3.57 16.17 5.97
C ASP A 87 2.90 16.85 7.17
N GLY A 88 1.57 16.91 7.17
CA GLY A 88 0.80 17.67 8.15
C GLY A 88 0.56 16.99 9.50
N ARG A 89 0.95 15.72 9.66
CA ARG A 89 0.80 14.97 10.93
C ARG A 89 1.88 13.90 11.09
N GLY A 90 3.04 14.14 10.50
CA GLY A 90 4.05 13.14 10.27
C GLY A 90 5.38 13.78 9.91
N PHE A 91 6.40 12.96 9.81
CA PHE A 91 7.73 13.34 9.32
C PHE A 91 8.50 12.08 8.92
N LEU A 92 9.55 12.28 8.12
CA LEU A 92 10.63 11.31 7.93
C LEU A 92 11.52 11.32 9.18
N PHE A 93 11.62 10.19 9.86
CA PHE A 93 12.40 10.01 11.08
C PHE A 93 13.80 9.45 10.80
N ALA A 94 13.91 8.44 9.93
CA ALA A 94 15.16 7.76 9.66
C ALA A 94 15.16 7.11 8.28
N GLN A 95 16.34 6.81 7.74
CA GLN A 95 16.52 6.02 6.52
C GLN A 95 17.63 4.98 6.65
N MET A 96 17.44 3.79 6.07
CA MET A 96 18.40 2.68 6.14
C MET A 96 18.17 1.65 5.04
N ARG A 97 19.16 0.78 4.81
CA ARG A 97 19.04 -0.35 3.87
C ARG A 97 18.35 -1.54 4.49
N ASP A 98 17.49 -2.20 3.72
CA ASP A 98 16.95 -3.51 4.07
C ASP A 98 17.80 -4.68 3.55
N ASP A 99 17.36 -5.91 3.80
CA ASP A 99 18.01 -7.16 3.39
C ASP A 99 18.04 -7.40 1.88
N ALA A 100 17.31 -6.59 1.11
CA ALA A 100 17.34 -6.53 -0.35
C ALA A 100 18.10 -5.30 -0.87
N ASP A 101 18.86 -4.62 0.00
CA ASP A 101 19.63 -3.39 -0.30
C ASP A 101 18.78 -2.22 -0.80
N ARG A 102 17.48 -2.21 -0.47
CA ARG A 102 16.58 -1.09 -0.80
C ARG A 102 16.70 -0.01 0.25
N LEU A 103 16.69 1.25 -0.16
CA LEU A 103 16.61 2.38 0.77
C LEU A 103 15.20 2.48 1.34
N MET A 104 15.06 2.20 2.63
CA MET A 104 13.80 2.25 3.35
C MET A 104 13.70 3.52 4.19
N ASP A 105 12.50 4.10 4.22
CA ASP A 105 12.15 5.30 4.97
C ASP A 105 11.29 4.93 6.18
N PHE A 106 11.59 5.57 7.31
CA PHE A 106 10.74 5.57 8.50
C PHE A 106 9.86 6.82 8.51
N GLY A 107 8.71 6.75 7.87
CA GLY A 107 7.70 7.81 7.90
C GLY A 107 6.79 7.67 9.12
N THR A 108 6.39 8.79 9.73
CA THR A 108 5.53 8.79 10.93
C THR A 108 4.13 9.31 10.64
N LYS A 109 3.16 8.93 11.49
CA LYS A 109 1.76 9.41 11.44
C LYS A 109 1.25 9.59 12.86
N GLY A 110 0.68 10.76 13.15
CA GLY A 110 0.25 11.16 14.49
C GLY A 110 1.37 11.70 15.38
N SER A 111 2.50 12.12 14.81
CA SER A 111 3.71 12.48 15.55
C SER A 111 3.76 13.95 15.99
N GLY A 112 2.70 14.72 15.77
CA GLY A 112 2.63 16.14 16.13
C GLY A 112 2.24 17.04 14.97
N THR A 113 2.08 18.32 15.29
CA THR A 113 1.86 19.35 14.27
C THR A 113 3.18 19.75 13.62
N THR A 114 3.11 20.05 12.34
CA THR A 114 4.21 20.55 11.51
C THR A 114 3.76 21.87 10.85
N PRO A 115 4.64 22.57 10.10
CA PRO A 115 4.22 23.70 9.27
C PRO A 115 3.11 23.36 8.25
N TYR A 116 2.89 22.08 7.97
CA TYR A 116 1.94 21.56 6.98
C TYR A 116 0.63 21.05 7.58
N SER A 117 0.43 21.18 8.90
CA SER A 117 -0.77 20.69 9.58
C SER A 117 -2.05 21.43 9.21
N ARG A 118 -1.96 22.63 8.63
CA ARG A 118 -3.09 23.53 8.42
C ARG A 118 -3.85 23.73 9.75
N SER A 119 -5.14 23.37 9.78
CA SER A 119 -5.97 23.38 10.99
C SER A 119 -6.06 22.03 11.71
N GLY A 120 -5.29 21.02 11.28
CA GLY A 120 -5.26 19.70 11.89
C GLY A 120 -4.44 19.67 13.19
N ASP A 121 -4.78 18.77 14.10
CA ASP A 121 -4.12 18.62 15.40
C ASP A 121 -2.80 17.81 15.36
N GLY A 122 -2.45 17.28 14.19
CA GLY A 122 -1.24 16.46 14.02
C GLY A 122 -1.31 15.08 14.68
N ARG A 123 -2.50 14.63 15.13
CA ARG A 123 -2.68 13.36 15.86
C ARG A 123 -3.28 12.25 15.02
N LEU A 124 -3.01 11.02 15.42
CA LEU A 124 -3.61 9.81 14.87
C LEU A 124 -4.44 9.14 15.97
N THR A 125 -5.61 8.64 15.60
CA THR A 125 -6.45 7.83 16.49
C THR A 125 -5.87 6.42 16.57
N LEU A 126 -5.98 5.77 17.72
CA LEU A 126 -5.51 4.39 17.88
C LEU A 126 -6.22 3.47 16.88
N LYS A 127 -7.51 3.71 16.61
CA LYS A 127 -8.28 3.03 15.55
C LYS A 127 -7.61 3.15 14.18
N GLY A 128 -7.18 4.37 13.81
CA GLY A 128 -6.49 4.61 12.55
C GLY A 128 -5.21 3.78 12.42
N GLY A 129 -4.41 3.69 13.48
CA GLY A 129 -3.23 2.82 13.52
C GLY A 129 -3.57 1.33 13.40
N VAL A 130 -4.58 0.86 14.14
CA VAL A 130 -5.03 -0.55 14.09
C VAL A 130 -5.52 -0.94 12.69
N ARG A 131 -6.30 -0.06 12.03
CA ARG A 131 -6.74 -0.25 10.65
C ARG A 131 -5.58 -0.33 9.66
N GLU A 132 -4.51 0.41 9.92
CA GLU A 132 -3.31 0.40 9.09
C GLU A 132 -2.52 -0.92 9.21
N ILE A 133 -2.46 -1.52 10.42
CA ILE A 133 -1.92 -2.88 10.61
C ILE A 133 -2.71 -3.88 9.74
N MET A 134 -4.03 -3.89 9.88
CA MET A 134 -4.90 -4.84 9.18
C MET A 134 -4.77 -4.76 7.65
N ALA A 135 -4.76 -3.54 7.09
CA ALA A 135 -4.60 -3.34 5.66
C ALA A 135 -3.23 -3.80 5.17
N SER A 136 -2.16 -3.38 5.85
CA SER A 136 -0.79 -3.69 5.44
C SER A 136 -0.48 -5.19 5.52
N GLU A 137 -0.89 -5.89 6.59
CA GLU A 137 -0.71 -7.34 6.72
C GLU A 137 -1.51 -8.10 5.65
N MET A 138 -2.77 -7.72 5.40
CA MET A 138 -3.62 -8.42 4.42
C MET A 138 -3.10 -8.24 3.00
N LEU A 139 -2.81 -7.00 2.58
CA LEU A 139 -2.24 -6.72 1.26
C LEU A 139 -0.92 -7.47 1.06
N GLU A 140 -0.07 -7.48 2.09
CA GLU A 140 1.21 -8.18 2.06
C GLU A 140 1.05 -9.70 1.87
N ALA A 141 0.12 -10.32 2.59
CA ALA A 141 -0.19 -11.75 2.48
C ALA A 141 -0.78 -12.12 1.11
N LEU A 142 -1.56 -11.21 0.51
CA LEU A 142 -2.11 -11.36 -0.84
C LEU A 142 -1.08 -11.15 -1.95
N GLY A 143 0.16 -10.77 -1.61
CA GLY A 143 1.26 -10.58 -2.55
C GLY A 143 1.32 -9.19 -3.19
N ALA A 144 0.56 -8.22 -2.67
CA ALA A 144 0.62 -6.84 -3.13
C ALA A 144 1.86 -6.12 -2.60
N TYR A 145 2.43 -5.22 -3.42
CA TYR A 145 3.56 -4.41 -3.02
C TYR A 145 3.12 -3.24 -2.13
N THR A 146 3.27 -3.40 -0.82
CA THR A 146 2.69 -2.52 0.20
C THR A 146 3.67 -2.19 1.32
N SER A 147 3.51 -0.99 1.87
CA SER A 147 4.22 -0.51 3.06
C SER A 147 3.99 -1.40 4.29
N LYS A 148 4.83 -1.24 5.32
CA LYS A 148 4.69 -1.96 6.59
C LYS A 148 4.33 -1.00 7.71
N THR A 149 3.29 -1.34 8.46
CA THR A 149 3.15 -0.78 9.81
C THR A 149 4.27 -1.35 10.66
N PHE A 150 5.17 -0.49 11.15
CA PHE A 150 6.39 -0.91 11.85
C PHE A 150 6.22 -0.87 13.37
N SER A 151 5.64 0.22 13.88
CA SER A 151 5.40 0.42 15.30
C SER A 151 4.11 1.19 15.54
N ILE A 152 3.38 0.83 16.60
CA ILE A 152 2.29 1.65 17.15
C ILE A 152 2.54 1.87 18.64
N ILE A 153 2.61 3.14 19.02
CA ILE A 153 2.74 3.60 20.41
C ILE A 153 1.48 4.38 20.77
N GLU A 154 0.77 3.96 21.81
CA GLU A 154 -0.35 4.74 22.34
C GLU A 154 0.16 5.91 23.19
N THR A 155 -0.37 7.10 22.93
CA THR A 155 0.17 8.37 23.48
C THR A 155 -0.46 8.75 24.82
N GLY A 156 -1.59 8.12 25.18
CA GLY A 156 -2.39 8.48 26.36
C GLY A 156 -3.21 9.76 26.20
N GLU A 157 -3.22 10.38 25.03
CA GLU A 157 -4.10 11.52 24.73
C GLU A 157 -5.53 11.05 24.40
N SER A 158 -6.50 11.92 24.68
CA SER A 158 -7.91 11.75 24.32
C SER A 158 -8.27 12.74 23.22
N LEU A 159 -8.73 12.23 22.07
CA LEU A 159 -9.02 13.03 20.89
C LEU A 159 -10.54 13.18 20.72
N MET A 160 -10.95 14.33 20.16
CA MET A 160 -12.31 14.56 19.70
C MET A 160 -12.35 14.41 18.18
N ARG A 161 -13.26 13.57 17.69
CA ARG A 161 -13.45 13.25 16.27
C ARG A 161 -14.94 13.23 15.95
N GLY A 162 -15.29 13.59 14.72
CA GLY A 162 -16.68 13.61 14.25
C GLY A 162 -17.14 12.29 13.64
N ASP A 163 -16.18 11.45 13.26
CA ASP A 163 -16.34 10.20 12.50
C ASP A 163 -16.11 8.94 13.35
N GLU A 164 -15.78 9.09 14.64
CA GLU A 164 -15.69 7.98 15.60
C GLU A 164 -16.13 8.40 17.02
N PRO A 165 -16.60 7.44 17.86
CA PRO A 165 -16.99 7.71 19.23
C PRO A 165 -15.89 8.44 20.00
N SER A 166 -16.24 9.58 20.59
CA SER A 166 -15.30 10.46 21.28
C SER A 166 -15.62 10.56 22.78
N PRO A 167 -14.63 10.78 23.67
CA PRO A 167 -13.21 10.87 23.35
C PRO A 167 -12.59 9.52 22.94
N THR A 168 -11.81 9.54 21.87
CA THR A 168 -11.10 8.36 21.33
C THR A 168 -9.63 8.37 21.73
N ARG A 169 -9.02 7.19 21.80
CA ARG A 169 -7.61 7.01 22.18
C ARG A 169 -6.69 7.43 21.03
N SER A 170 -5.53 7.98 21.34
CA SER A 170 -4.53 8.39 20.35
C SER A 170 -3.33 7.45 20.30
N ALA A 171 -2.75 7.35 19.11
CA ALA A 171 -1.47 6.69 18.88
C ALA A 171 -0.56 7.56 18.02
N VAL A 172 0.73 7.24 18.07
CA VAL A 172 1.69 7.57 17.03
C VAL A 172 2.13 6.28 16.37
N MET A 173 2.28 6.34 15.05
CA MET A 173 2.66 5.20 14.23
C MET A 173 3.92 5.52 13.45
N VAL A 174 4.75 4.49 13.31
CA VAL A 174 5.89 4.48 12.40
C VAL A 174 5.61 3.48 11.28
N ARG A 175 5.78 3.93 10.04
CA ARG A 175 5.66 3.15 8.81
C ARG A 175 7.05 2.93 8.24
N LEU A 176 7.33 1.71 7.79
CA LEU A 176 8.50 1.39 6.98
C LEU A 176 8.05 1.33 5.52
N THR A 177 8.65 2.18 4.67
CA THR A 177 8.29 2.33 3.26
C THR A 177 9.51 2.27 2.35
N HIS A 178 9.36 1.79 1.12
CA HIS A 178 10.40 1.95 0.10
C HIS A 178 10.28 3.37 -0.49
N GLY A 179 10.82 4.33 0.25
CA GLY A 179 10.76 5.76 -0.04
C GLY A 179 9.44 6.42 0.36
N ASN A 180 9.48 7.71 0.67
CA ASN A 180 8.29 8.56 0.93
C ASN A 180 8.05 9.64 -0.13
N ILE A 181 8.84 9.64 -1.23
CA ILE A 181 8.65 10.57 -2.34
C ILE A 181 7.37 10.22 -3.10
N ARG A 182 6.53 11.23 -3.32
CA ARG A 182 5.23 11.09 -3.98
C ARG A 182 5.19 11.85 -5.29
N ILE A 183 4.19 11.59 -6.13
CA ILE A 183 3.91 12.45 -7.30
C ILE A 183 3.72 13.91 -6.86
N GLY A 184 3.08 14.14 -5.71
CA GLY A 184 2.92 15.45 -5.09
C GLY A 184 4.23 16.24 -4.85
N THR A 185 5.36 15.54 -4.60
CA THR A 185 6.67 16.17 -4.41
C THR A 185 7.14 16.83 -5.70
N PHE A 186 6.98 16.15 -6.85
CA PHE A 186 7.30 16.71 -8.16
C PHE A 186 6.36 17.86 -8.54
N GLN A 187 5.07 17.68 -8.29
CA GLN A 187 4.04 18.69 -8.57
C GLN A 187 4.28 20.01 -7.84
N ARG A 188 4.88 19.97 -6.65
CA ARG A 188 5.29 21.17 -5.93
C ARG A 188 6.37 21.94 -6.69
N HIS A 189 7.44 21.27 -7.12
CA HIS A 189 8.55 21.95 -7.79
C HIS A 189 8.17 22.41 -9.20
N ALA A 190 7.32 21.66 -9.90
CA ALA A 190 6.71 22.08 -11.16
C ALA A 190 5.89 23.38 -11.01
N TYR A 191 5.11 23.52 -9.94
CA TYR A 191 4.32 24.74 -9.68
C TYR A 191 5.19 26.00 -9.56
N PHE A 192 6.42 25.86 -9.06
CA PHE A 192 7.38 26.95 -8.96
C PHE A 192 8.31 27.06 -10.18
N THR A 193 8.14 26.21 -11.20
CA THR A 193 9.05 26.11 -12.37
C THR A 193 10.52 25.93 -11.94
N ASP A 194 10.74 25.19 -10.86
CA ASP A 194 12.07 24.96 -10.27
C ASP A 194 12.74 23.74 -10.91
N THR A 195 13.23 23.93 -12.13
CA THR A 195 13.80 22.86 -12.97
C THR A 195 15.04 22.22 -12.36
N GLU A 196 15.85 22.99 -11.61
CA GLU A 196 17.02 22.48 -10.89
C GLU A 196 16.60 21.47 -9.81
N LYS A 197 15.57 21.79 -9.01
CA LYS A 197 15.06 20.85 -8.01
C LYS A 197 14.35 19.66 -8.63
N LEU A 198 13.67 19.82 -9.76
CA LEU A 198 13.10 18.69 -10.51
C LEU A 198 14.19 17.72 -10.99
N GLU A 199 15.26 18.23 -11.61
CA GLU A 199 16.40 17.42 -12.03
C GLU A 199 17.01 16.68 -10.83
N LYS A 200 17.28 17.40 -9.73
CA LYS A 200 17.86 16.82 -8.52
C LYS A 200 16.97 15.73 -7.92
N LEU A 201 15.65 15.90 -7.94
CA LEU A 201 14.71 14.93 -7.42
C LEU A 201 14.62 13.69 -8.32
N VAL A 202 14.67 13.85 -9.65
CA VAL A 202 14.77 12.75 -10.61
C VAL A 202 16.03 11.93 -10.33
N ASP A 203 17.19 12.59 -10.24
CA ASP A 203 18.48 11.95 -10.00
C ASP A 203 18.50 11.20 -8.65
N TYR A 204 17.96 11.82 -7.60
CA TYR A 204 17.79 11.18 -6.30
C TYR A 204 16.97 9.89 -6.40
N CYS A 205 15.81 9.94 -7.07
CA CYS A 205 14.95 8.77 -7.20
C CYS A 205 15.62 7.67 -8.03
N LEU A 206 16.22 8.00 -9.17
CA LEU A 206 16.93 7.04 -10.02
C LEU A 206 18.04 6.32 -9.26
N LYS A 207 18.83 7.06 -8.49
CA LYS A 207 19.93 6.51 -7.70
C LYS A 207 19.42 5.59 -6.58
N TYR A 208 18.53 6.08 -5.72
CA TYR A 208 18.24 5.40 -4.46
C TYR A 208 17.07 4.41 -4.52
N TYR A 209 16.09 4.61 -5.40
CA TYR A 209 14.88 3.79 -5.46
C TYR A 209 14.77 2.91 -6.71
N PHE A 210 15.55 3.21 -7.74
CA PHE A 210 15.56 2.46 -8.99
C PHE A 210 16.92 1.85 -9.33
N ASP A 211 17.96 2.10 -8.53
CA ASP A 211 19.35 1.64 -8.77
C ASP A 211 19.77 1.83 -10.24
N THR A 212 19.47 3.01 -10.78
CA THR A 212 19.63 3.31 -12.20
C THR A 212 20.70 4.37 -12.39
N GLU A 213 21.66 4.08 -13.26
CA GLU A 213 22.71 5.03 -13.63
C GLU A 213 22.13 6.30 -14.28
N MET A 214 22.60 7.46 -13.83
CA MET A 214 22.22 8.77 -14.35
C MET A 214 23.02 9.09 -15.62
N LYS A 215 22.61 8.50 -16.77
CA LYS A 215 23.23 8.73 -18.08
C LYS A 215 22.36 9.59 -18.99
N GLY A 216 23.00 10.40 -19.83
CA GLY A 216 22.32 11.23 -20.83
C GLY A 216 22.03 12.65 -20.36
N SER A 217 21.17 13.35 -21.10
CA SER A 217 20.67 14.68 -20.75
C SER A 217 19.70 14.64 -19.56
N VAL A 218 19.31 15.81 -19.04
CA VAL A 218 18.24 15.93 -18.03
C VAL A 218 16.94 15.27 -18.51
N ALA A 219 16.57 15.52 -19.78
CA ALA A 219 15.38 14.94 -20.38
C ALA A 219 15.47 13.40 -20.47
N ASP A 220 16.62 12.84 -20.87
CA ASP A 220 16.79 11.38 -20.96
C ASP A 220 16.59 10.71 -19.59
N ARG A 221 17.15 11.31 -18.54
CA ARG A 221 17.02 10.81 -17.16
C ARG A 221 15.58 10.94 -16.65
N ALA A 222 14.93 12.08 -16.89
CA ALA A 222 13.54 12.31 -16.48
C ALA A 222 12.56 11.35 -17.20
N LEU A 223 12.74 11.09 -18.50
CA LEU A 223 11.94 10.12 -19.24
C LEU A 223 12.20 8.69 -18.75
N LYS A 224 13.46 8.33 -18.45
CA LYS A 224 13.78 7.02 -17.86
C LYS A 224 13.11 6.85 -16.49
N PHE A 225 13.18 7.87 -15.64
CA PHE A 225 12.48 7.89 -14.36
C PHE A 225 10.97 7.73 -14.53
N LEU A 226 10.36 8.51 -15.41
CA LEU A 226 8.91 8.48 -15.65
C LEU A 226 8.45 7.09 -16.11
N GLY A 227 9.17 6.45 -17.03
CA GLY A 227 8.86 5.10 -17.49
C GLY A 227 8.90 4.06 -16.36
N LEU A 228 9.91 4.14 -15.48
CA LEU A 228 10.03 3.25 -14.33
C LEU A 228 8.91 3.45 -13.31
N VAL A 229 8.53 4.71 -13.03
CA VAL A 229 7.39 5.00 -12.13
C VAL A 229 6.08 4.51 -12.75
N MET A 230 5.87 4.76 -14.04
CA MET A 230 4.70 4.31 -14.79
C MET A 230 4.54 2.78 -14.71
N GLU A 231 5.62 2.03 -14.94
CA GLU A 231 5.63 0.57 -14.82
C GLU A 231 5.24 0.11 -13.41
N ARG A 232 5.84 0.70 -12.37
CA ARG A 232 5.56 0.34 -10.97
C ARG A 232 4.12 0.68 -10.56
N VAL A 233 3.58 1.81 -11.01
CA VAL A 233 2.18 2.20 -10.71
C VAL A 233 1.17 1.39 -11.53
N ALA A 234 1.51 0.93 -12.73
CA ALA A 234 0.69 -0.03 -13.47
C ALA A 234 0.59 -1.38 -12.72
N VAL A 235 1.70 -1.85 -12.14
CA VAL A 235 1.70 -3.04 -11.25
C VAL A 235 0.92 -2.76 -9.96
N GLN A 236 1.04 -1.56 -9.38
CA GLN A 236 0.23 -1.14 -8.22
C GLN A 236 -1.28 -1.24 -8.52
N ALA A 237 -1.72 -0.78 -9.69
CA ALA A 237 -3.11 -0.90 -10.11
C ALA A 237 -3.54 -2.38 -10.16
N ALA A 238 -2.72 -3.25 -10.73
CA ALA A 238 -2.98 -4.70 -10.77
C ALA A 238 -3.06 -5.31 -9.36
N ASP A 239 -2.17 -4.89 -8.44
CA ASP A 239 -2.16 -5.34 -7.05
C ASP A 239 -3.46 -4.97 -6.32
N LEU A 240 -3.93 -3.72 -6.44
CA LEU A 240 -5.20 -3.28 -5.85
C LEU A 240 -6.38 -4.11 -6.37
N MET A 241 -6.42 -4.32 -7.69
CA MET A 241 -7.51 -5.03 -8.36
C MET A 241 -7.53 -6.52 -8.02
N ALA A 242 -6.37 -7.19 -8.00
CA ALA A 242 -6.27 -8.62 -7.67
C ALA A 242 -6.41 -8.90 -6.16
N ALA A 243 -6.15 -7.91 -5.31
CA ALA A 243 -6.40 -8.01 -3.88
C ALA A 243 -7.88 -7.78 -3.52
N GLY A 244 -8.73 -7.33 -4.46
CA GLY A 244 -10.09 -6.90 -4.13
C GLY A 244 -10.10 -5.73 -3.15
N PHE A 245 -9.08 -4.88 -3.21
CA PHE A 245 -8.86 -3.80 -2.25
C PHE A 245 -9.22 -2.45 -2.87
N VAL A 246 -10.04 -1.67 -2.16
CA VAL A 246 -10.38 -0.30 -2.50
C VAL A 246 -9.65 0.64 -1.56
N HIS A 247 -8.70 1.39 -2.09
CA HIS A 247 -7.88 2.33 -1.33
C HIS A 247 -8.70 3.51 -0.78
N GLY A 248 -9.65 4.00 -1.58
CA GLY A 248 -10.59 5.06 -1.24
C GLY A 248 -10.07 6.50 -1.38
N VAL A 249 -8.76 6.73 -1.50
CA VAL A 249 -8.17 8.07 -1.68
C VAL A 249 -6.89 7.99 -2.52
N LEU A 250 -7.04 7.88 -3.84
CA LEU A 250 -5.92 7.81 -4.80
C LEU A 250 -5.56 9.21 -5.32
N ASN A 251 -5.36 10.16 -4.41
CA ASN A 251 -4.81 11.48 -4.74
C ASN A 251 -3.33 11.37 -5.15
N THR A 252 -2.80 12.32 -5.91
CA THR A 252 -1.38 12.26 -6.34
C THR A 252 -0.38 12.38 -5.19
N ASP A 253 -0.76 13.00 -4.06
CA ASP A 253 0.02 13.01 -2.82
C ASP A 253 0.04 11.66 -2.10
N ASN A 254 -0.79 10.70 -2.49
CA ASN A 254 -0.83 9.34 -1.95
C ASN A 254 -0.20 8.29 -2.88
N ILE A 255 0.37 8.70 -4.02
CA ILE A 255 1.04 7.77 -4.93
C ILE A 255 2.55 7.88 -4.75
N ASN A 256 3.13 6.82 -4.22
CA ASN A 256 4.58 6.66 -4.07
C ASN A 256 5.21 6.40 -5.44
N ILE A 257 6.35 7.05 -5.72
CA ILE A 257 7.09 6.83 -6.96
C ILE A 257 7.60 5.40 -7.10
N THR A 258 7.73 4.65 -6.00
CA THR A 258 8.09 3.23 -6.03
C THR A 258 6.92 2.31 -6.32
N GLY A 259 5.70 2.82 -6.50
CA GLY A 259 4.50 2.01 -6.69
C GLY A 259 4.07 1.24 -5.43
N GLU A 260 4.73 1.46 -4.29
CA GLU A 260 4.33 0.87 -3.01
C GLU A 260 2.98 1.44 -2.56
N ILE A 261 2.04 0.57 -2.17
CA ILE A 261 0.75 0.97 -1.62
C ILE A 261 0.95 1.45 -0.18
N PHE A 262 0.48 2.66 0.15
CA PHE A 262 0.61 3.24 1.48
C PHE A 262 -0.50 4.27 1.76
N ASP A 263 -0.52 4.76 3.00
CA ASP A 263 -1.50 5.72 3.53
C ASP A 263 -2.95 5.23 3.57
N PHE A 264 -3.14 4.24 4.43
CA PHE A 264 -4.41 3.60 4.67
C PHE A 264 -5.34 4.50 5.49
N GLY A 265 -6.33 5.10 4.83
CA GLY A 265 -7.41 5.86 5.45
C GLY A 265 -8.73 5.07 5.40
N PRO A 266 -9.69 5.47 4.55
CA PRO A 266 -11.02 4.87 4.48
C PRO A 266 -11.06 3.60 3.62
N TRP A 267 -10.01 2.77 3.63
CA TRP A 267 -9.92 1.58 2.78
C TRP A 267 -11.00 0.51 3.08
N ARG A 268 -11.27 -0.36 2.11
CA ARG A 268 -12.16 -1.54 2.24
C ARG A 268 -11.69 -2.69 1.34
N PHE A 269 -11.88 -3.93 1.79
CA PHE A 269 -11.86 -5.09 0.91
C PHE A 269 -13.28 -5.40 0.40
N LEU A 270 -13.38 -5.95 -0.80
CA LEU A 270 -14.65 -6.31 -1.41
C LEU A 270 -15.33 -7.47 -0.67
N PRO A 271 -16.59 -7.31 -0.23
CA PRO A 271 -17.39 -8.46 0.21
C PRO A 271 -17.76 -9.37 -0.97
N LYS A 272 -18.06 -8.76 -2.12
CA LYS A 272 -18.44 -9.41 -3.38
C LYS A 272 -17.93 -8.58 -4.56
N MET A 273 -17.87 -9.19 -5.73
CA MET A 273 -17.51 -8.49 -6.96
C MET A 273 -18.54 -7.39 -7.27
N ASP A 274 -18.11 -6.15 -7.14
CA ASP A 274 -18.86 -4.94 -7.49
C ASP A 274 -17.89 -3.83 -7.90
N LEU A 275 -17.91 -3.45 -9.18
CA LEU A 275 -17.04 -2.41 -9.72
C LEU A 275 -17.38 -1.02 -9.22
N GLN A 276 -18.59 -0.79 -8.71
CA GLN A 276 -19.02 0.50 -8.17
C GLN A 276 -18.79 0.62 -6.66
N PHE A 277 -18.29 -0.42 -6.00
CA PHE A 277 -18.07 -0.41 -4.56
C PHE A 277 -17.04 0.66 -4.17
N THR A 278 -17.43 1.54 -3.25
CA THR A 278 -16.59 2.60 -2.70
C THR A 278 -16.21 2.28 -1.26
N ALA A 279 -15.04 2.76 -0.84
CA ALA A 279 -14.54 2.55 0.51
C ALA A 279 -14.86 3.70 1.46
N ALA A 280 -14.83 4.92 0.92
CA ALA A 280 -15.08 6.15 1.64
C ALA A 280 -16.54 6.57 1.53
N TYR A 281 -17.16 6.89 2.67
CA TYR A 281 -18.54 7.37 2.72
C TYR A 281 -18.74 8.73 2.02
N PHE A 282 -17.67 9.51 1.89
CA PHE A 282 -17.69 10.82 1.23
C PHE A 282 -17.46 10.76 -0.28
N ASP A 283 -17.12 9.59 -0.84
CA ASP A 283 -16.92 9.43 -2.28
C ASP A 283 -18.26 9.20 -3.00
N GLU A 284 -19.10 10.23 -3.01
CA GLU A 284 -20.47 10.18 -3.55
C GLU A 284 -20.51 10.00 -5.07
N THR A 285 -19.47 10.46 -5.77
CA THR A 285 -19.30 10.25 -7.23
C THR A 285 -18.65 8.91 -7.55
N GLY A 286 -18.10 8.26 -6.52
CA GLY A 286 -17.31 7.04 -6.58
C GLY A 286 -16.00 7.20 -7.34
N LEU A 287 -15.40 8.39 -7.38
CA LEU A 287 -14.15 8.65 -8.10
C LEU A 287 -13.09 7.55 -7.90
N TYR A 288 -13.03 6.98 -6.68
CA TYR A 288 -12.11 5.91 -6.29
C TYR A 288 -12.80 4.56 -6.02
N ALA A 289 -13.95 4.30 -6.65
CA ALA A 289 -14.60 3.01 -6.65
C ALA A 289 -13.68 1.91 -7.20
N PHE A 290 -13.91 0.65 -6.78
CA PHE A 290 -13.06 -0.50 -7.12
C PHE A 290 -12.67 -0.55 -8.60
N GLY A 291 -13.65 -0.52 -9.51
CA GLY A 291 -13.42 -0.62 -10.95
C GLY A 291 -12.76 0.61 -11.60
N ARG A 292 -12.65 1.74 -10.88
CA ARG A 292 -12.06 2.98 -11.38
C ARG A 292 -10.62 3.23 -10.89
N GLN A 293 -10.09 2.40 -9.99
CA GLN A 293 -8.74 2.58 -9.47
C GLN A 293 -7.64 2.54 -10.55
N PRO A 294 -7.70 1.66 -11.58
CA PRO A 294 -6.72 1.68 -12.66
C PRO A 294 -6.71 3.00 -13.44
N ASP A 295 -7.89 3.55 -13.75
CA ASP A 295 -8.02 4.83 -14.44
C ASP A 295 -7.53 6.00 -13.57
N ALA A 296 -7.81 5.97 -12.27
CA ALA A 296 -7.31 6.97 -11.33
C ALA A 296 -5.77 6.97 -11.24
N LEU A 297 -5.15 5.79 -11.19
CA LEU A 297 -3.70 5.64 -11.19
C LEU A 297 -3.07 6.04 -12.53
N HIS A 298 -3.71 5.71 -13.65
CA HIS A 298 -3.29 6.16 -14.96
C HIS A 298 -3.31 7.70 -15.05
N TRP A 299 -4.38 8.33 -14.56
CA TRP A 299 -4.49 9.78 -14.48
C TRP A 299 -3.39 10.38 -13.59
N ASN A 300 -3.11 9.78 -12.43
CA ASN A 300 -2.03 10.23 -11.55
C ASN A 300 -0.66 10.23 -12.25
N ILE A 301 -0.37 9.20 -13.05
CA ILE A 301 0.86 9.12 -13.85
C ILE A 301 0.92 10.20 -14.93
N TYR A 302 -0.19 10.55 -15.58
CA TYR A 302 -0.23 11.72 -16.47
C TYR A 302 0.08 13.02 -15.72
N GLN A 303 -0.39 13.18 -14.48
CA GLN A 303 -0.05 14.35 -13.67
C GLN A 303 1.44 14.38 -13.27
N LEU A 304 2.09 13.23 -13.09
CA LEU A 304 3.54 13.17 -12.93
C LEU A 304 4.27 13.60 -14.21
N GLY A 305 3.81 13.11 -15.38
CA GLY A 305 4.35 13.54 -16.67
C GLY A 305 4.22 15.05 -16.86
N GLY A 306 3.07 15.64 -16.53
CA GLY A 306 2.86 17.09 -16.57
C GLY A 306 3.79 17.87 -15.64
N ALA A 307 4.16 17.31 -14.48
CA ALA A 307 5.12 17.93 -13.57
C ALA A 307 6.56 17.94 -14.11
N LEU A 308 6.86 17.19 -15.17
CA LEU A 308 8.17 17.14 -15.83
C LEU A 308 8.20 17.95 -17.15
N ALA A 309 7.12 18.64 -17.52
CA ALA A 309 6.99 19.33 -18.80
C ALA A 309 8.00 20.47 -19.01
N ASP A 310 8.48 21.10 -17.94
CA ASP A 310 9.50 22.16 -18.04
C ASP A 310 10.92 21.61 -18.36
N ILE A 311 11.12 20.29 -18.24
CA ILE A 311 12.41 19.63 -18.49
C ILE A 311 12.34 18.51 -19.56
N CYS A 312 11.18 18.31 -20.17
CA CYS A 312 10.92 17.27 -21.17
C CYS A 312 9.92 17.74 -22.23
N GLU A 313 10.14 17.34 -23.48
CA GLU A 313 9.20 17.59 -24.58
C GLU A 313 7.88 16.83 -24.37
N GLU A 314 6.75 17.48 -24.63
CA GLU A 314 5.40 16.94 -24.38
C GLU A 314 5.17 15.60 -25.10
N GLN A 315 5.61 15.47 -26.35
CA GLN A 315 5.43 14.25 -27.12
C GLN A 315 6.22 13.08 -26.51
N ALA A 316 7.44 13.32 -26.04
CA ALA A 316 8.26 12.28 -25.42
C ALA A 316 7.64 11.79 -24.09
N LEU A 317 7.03 12.69 -23.32
CA LEU A 317 6.27 12.34 -22.12
C LEU A 317 5.07 11.42 -22.48
N LYS A 318 4.28 11.80 -23.49
CA LYS A 318 3.14 10.98 -23.96
C LYS A 318 3.57 9.61 -24.43
N ASP A 319 4.64 9.54 -25.22
CA ASP A 319 5.17 8.28 -25.75
C ASP A 319 5.67 7.37 -24.62
N THR A 320 6.30 7.95 -23.60
CA THR A 320 6.77 7.21 -22.41
C THR A 320 5.62 6.64 -21.58
N LEU A 321 4.47 7.32 -21.54
CA LEU A 321 3.31 6.91 -20.76
C LEU A 321 2.34 5.99 -21.53
N ALA A 322 2.37 6.00 -22.85
CA ALA A 322 1.48 5.22 -23.71
C ALA A 322 1.41 3.71 -23.37
N PRO A 323 2.47 3.03 -22.89
CA PRO A 323 2.42 1.62 -22.53
C PRO A 323 1.64 1.27 -21.25
N PHE A 324 1.19 2.24 -20.44
CA PHE A 324 0.53 1.96 -19.16
C PHE A 324 -0.60 0.92 -19.25
N PRO A 325 -1.57 1.02 -20.19
CA PRO A 325 -2.68 0.07 -20.24
C PRO A 325 -2.23 -1.37 -20.51
N SER A 326 -1.25 -1.59 -21.39
CA SER A 326 -0.77 -2.94 -21.71
C SER A 326 0.04 -3.54 -20.57
N ILE A 327 0.86 -2.74 -19.87
CA ILE A 327 1.61 -3.18 -18.69
C ILE A 327 0.65 -3.53 -17.56
N TYR A 328 -0.35 -2.69 -17.29
CA TYR A 328 -1.38 -2.96 -16.28
C TYR A 328 -2.12 -4.27 -16.57
N LEU A 329 -2.58 -4.50 -17.81
CA LEU A 329 -3.31 -5.72 -18.15
C LEU A 329 -2.42 -6.97 -18.01
N ALA A 330 -1.16 -6.90 -18.43
CA ALA A 330 -0.21 -8.00 -18.26
C ALA A 330 0.05 -8.31 -16.77
N ALA A 331 0.27 -7.27 -15.96
CA ALA A 331 0.43 -7.42 -14.52
C ALA A 331 -0.84 -7.96 -13.85
N LEU A 332 -2.03 -7.47 -14.22
CA LEU A 332 -3.29 -7.95 -13.67
C LEU A 332 -3.49 -9.44 -13.95
N ARG A 333 -3.19 -9.90 -15.17
CA ARG A 333 -3.22 -11.31 -15.51
C ARG A 333 -2.31 -12.12 -14.60
N GLU A 334 -1.05 -11.73 -14.48
CA GLU A 334 -0.09 -12.41 -13.61
C GLU A 334 -0.59 -12.51 -12.17
N LYS A 335 -1.07 -11.39 -11.61
CA LYS A 335 -1.57 -11.32 -10.23
C LYS A 335 -2.81 -12.18 -10.02
N LEU A 336 -3.77 -12.18 -10.95
CA LEU A 336 -4.97 -13.01 -10.84
C LEU A 336 -4.67 -14.51 -10.98
N LEU A 337 -3.75 -14.90 -11.87
CA LEU A 337 -3.28 -16.29 -11.96
C LEU A 337 -2.55 -16.72 -10.68
N ALA A 338 -1.75 -15.83 -10.09
CA ALA A 338 -1.09 -16.07 -8.80
C ALA A 338 -2.10 -16.23 -7.66
N ARG A 339 -3.14 -15.39 -7.61
CA ARG A 339 -4.28 -15.51 -6.67
C ARG A 339 -5.03 -16.84 -6.83
N LEU A 340 -5.10 -17.37 -8.05
CA LEU A 340 -5.64 -18.70 -8.35
C LEU A 340 -4.64 -19.83 -8.12
N GLY A 341 -3.36 -19.56 -7.86
CA GLY A 341 -2.34 -20.58 -7.67
C GLY A 341 -2.16 -21.53 -8.85
N ILE A 342 -2.37 -21.06 -10.09
CA ILE A 342 -2.32 -21.86 -11.32
C ILE A 342 -1.15 -21.48 -12.22
N LYS A 343 -0.66 -22.43 -13.01
CA LYS A 343 0.40 -22.16 -14.01
C LYS A 343 -0.16 -21.41 -15.21
N PRO A 344 0.53 -20.38 -15.72
CA PRO A 344 0.13 -19.71 -16.96
C PRO A 344 0.20 -20.68 -18.14
N LYS A 345 -0.73 -20.52 -19.08
CA LYS A 345 -0.76 -21.27 -20.36
C LYS A 345 -0.47 -20.39 -21.58
N GLY A 346 -0.22 -19.11 -21.33
CA GLY A 346 0.10 -18.11 -22.33
C GLY A 346 -1.02 -17.08 -22.43
N ASP A 347 -0.61 -15.83 -22.62
CA ASP A 347 -1.43 -14.62 -22.53
C ASP A 347 -2.85 -14.76 -23.08
N LYS A 348 -3.00 -15.21 -24.34
CA LYS A 348 -4.32 -15.31 -24.97
C LYS A 348 -5.26 -16.31 -24.30
N VAL A 349 -4.73 -17.43 -23.83
CA VAL A 349 -5.53 -18.48 -23.16
C VAL A 349 -5.91 -18.02 -21.76
N ASP A 350 -4.94 -17.41 -21.07
CA ASP A 350 -5.12 -16.88 -19.73
C ASP A 350 -6.11 -15.70 -19.71
N ASP A 351 -6.04 -14.78 -20.68
CA ASP A 351 -6.99 -13.67 -20.82
C ASP A 351 -8.42 -14.15 -21.08
N ALA A 352 -8.58 -15.25 -21.85
CA ALA A 352 -9.88 -15.85 -22.09
C ALA A 352 -10.47 -16.45 -20.80
N LEU A 353 -9.66 -17.14 -19.99
CA LEU A 353 -10.07 -17.60 -18.67
C LEU A 353 -10.49 -16.43 -17.76
N LEU A 354 -9.66 -15.39 -17.67
CA LEU A 354 -9.95 -14.24 -16.80
C LEU A 354 -11.21 -13.49 -17.25
N THR A 355 -11.50 -13.45 -18.55
CA THR A 355 -12.76 -12.90 -19.08
C THR A 355 -13.96 -13.73 -18.60
N LEU A 356 -13.88 -15.06 -18.65
CA LEU A 356 -14.95 -15.94 -18.13
C LEU A 356 -15.16 -15.72 -16.62
N ILE A 357 -14.06 -15.65 -15.85
CA ILE A 357 -14.10 -15.39 -14.41
C ILE A 357 -14.77 -14.06 -14.11
N ASN A 358 -14.33 -12.98 -14.76
CA ASN A 358 -14.88 -11.65 -14.52
C ASN A 358 -16.36 -11.58 -14.86
N ASN A 359 -16.78 -12.16 -16.00
CA ASN A 359 -18.19 -12.21 -16.39
C ASN A 359 -19.04 -12.99 -15.38
N PHE A 360 -18.55 -14.12 -14.90
CA PHE A 360 -19.22 -14.91 -13.86
C PHE A 360 -19.33 -14.13 -12.55
N MET A 361 -18.21 -13.62 -12.03
CA MET A 361 -18.18 -12.93 -10.75
C MET A 361 -19.05 -11.67 -10.76
N LEU A 362 -19.06 -10.91 -11.86
CA LEU A 362 -19.90 -9.72 -12.03
C LEU A 362 -21.39 -10.07 -12.11
N LYS A 363 -21.76 -11.04 -12.96
CA LYS A 363 -23.15 -11.44 -13.14
C LYS A 363 -23.75 -11.96 -11.84
N GLU A 364 -22.99 -12.80 -11.14
CA GLU A 364 -23.45 -13.41 -9.92
C GLU A 364 -23.35 -12.44 -8.73
N GLN A 365 -22.49 -11.42 -8.78
CA GLN A 365 -22.01 -10.69 -7.60
C GLN A 365 -21.37 -11.66 -6.59
N PHE A 366 -20.37 -12.40 -7.07
CA PHE A 366 -19.77 -13.51 -6.32
C PHE A 366 -18.90 -13.00 -5.15
N PRO A 367 -18.93 -13.64 -3.96
CA PRO A 367 -18.05 -13.28 -2.84
C PRO A 367 -16.58 -13.34 -3.24
N TYR A 368 -15.88 -12.21 -3.16
CA TYR A 368 -14.62 -12.01 -3.91
C TYR A 368 -13.55 -13.02 -3.51
N GLU A 369 -13.22 -13.08 -2.21
CA GLU A 369 -12.20 -13.98 -1.67
C GLU A 369 -12.57 -15.47 -1.78
N ARG A 370 -13.86 -15.79 -1.73
CA ARG A 370 -14.37 -17.17 -1.82
C ARG A 370 -13.98 -17.81 -3.15
N PHE A 371 -14.09 -17.05 -4.24
CA PHE A 371 -13.76 -17.55 -5.57
C PHE A 371 -12.32 -18.05 -5.65
N PHE A 372 -11.36 -17.22 -5.22
CA PHE A 372 -9.95 -17.56 -5.26
C PHE A 372 -9.60 -18.70 -4.30
N PHE A 373 -10.23 -18.76 -3.13
CA PHE A 373 -10.02 -19.86 -2.18
C PHE A 373 -10.51 -21.21 -2.72
N ASP A 374 -11.73 -21.24 -3.24
CA ASP A 374 -12.36 -22.46 -3.75
C ASP A 374 -11.57 -23.03 -4.93
N TRP A 375 -11.12 -22.16 -5.84
CA TRP A 375 -10.43 -22.54 -7.06
C TRP A 375 -8.90 -22.43 -7.02
N TYR A 376 -8.30 -22.15 -5.85
CA TYR A 376 -6.84 -22.14 -5.73
C TYR A 376 -6.25 -23.48 -6.17
N GLY A 377 -5.36 -23.49 -7.15
CA GLY A 377 -4.80 -24.70 -7.77
C GLY A 377 -5.58 -25.24 -8.96
N GLY A 378 -6.59 -24.53 -9.45
CA GLY A 378 -7.33 -24.88 -10.67
C GLY A 378 -8.05 -26.22 -10.54
N GLY A 379 -7.87 -27.11 -11.52
CA GLY A 379 -8.57 -28.40 -11.58
C GLY A 379 -8.31 -29.32 -10.38
N ALA A 380 -7.15 -29.18 -9.72
CA ALA A 380 -6.82 -29.96 -8.52
C ALA A 380 -7.74 -29.66 -7.32
N SER A 381 -8.49 -28.56 -7.38
CA SER A 381 -9.37 -28.10 -6.30
C SER A 381 -10.85 -28.17 -6.65
N GLU A 382 -11.24 -28.85 -7.73
CA GLU A 382 -12.64 -29.04 -8.11
C GLU A 382 -13.48 -29.59 -6.94
N SER A 383 -12.98 -30.59 -6.23
CA SER A 383 -13.71 -31.19 -5.11
C SER A 383 -13.98 -30.19 -3.98
N ARG A 384 -13.03 -29.28 -3.70
CA ARG A 384 -13.20 -28.19 -2.73
C ARG A 384 -14.25 -27.19 -3.23
N ALA A 385 -14.14 -26.75 -4.48
CA ALA A 385 -15.10 -25.82 -5.08
C ALA A 385 -16.52 -26.40 -5.13
N MET A 386 -16.69 -27.70 -5.37
CA MET A 386 -17.99 -28.36 -5.41
C MET A 386 -18.56 -28.70 -4.02
N ALA A 387 -17.73 -28.65 -2.97
CA ALA A 387 -18.15 -28.74 -1.57
C ALA A 387 -18.43 -27.35 -0.95
N SER A 388 -18.09 -26.27 -1.65
CA SER A 388 -18.33 -24.90 -1.20
C SER A 388 -19.83 -24.61 -1.04
N PRO A 389 -20.23 -23.73 -0.10
CA PRO A 389 -21.57 -23.14 -0.07
C PRO A 389 -22.00 -22.50 -1.40
N GLU A 390 -21.05 -22.14 -2.26
CA GLU A 390 -21.30 -21.51 -3.55
C GLU A 390 -21.41 -22.52 -4.72
N ALA A 391 -21.38 -23.83 -4.45
CA ALA A 391 -21.32 -24.89 -5.47
C ALA A 391 -22.43 -24.81 -6.53
N GLU A 392 -23.66 -24.44 -6.15
CA GLU A 392 -24.79 -24.33 -7.09
C GLU A 392 -24.57 -23.22 -8.13
N ARG A 393 -23.88 -22.13 -7.77
CA ARG A 393 -23.56 -21.04 -8.71
C ARG A 393 -22.50 -21.49 -9.70
N TYR A 394 -21.49 -22.24 -9.25
CA TYR A 394 -20.51 -22.84 -10.15
C TYR A 394 -21.14 -23.82 -11.14
N LYS A 395 -22.06 -24.69 -10.69
CA LYS A 395 -22.79 -25.63 -11.56
C LYS A 395 -23.61 -24.92 -12.63
N GLY A 396 -24.10 -23.70 -12.34
CA GLY A 396 -24.78 -22.84 -13.30
C GLY A 396 -23.88 -22.28 -14.42
N PHE A 397 -22.55 -22.44 -14.32
CA PHE A 397 -21.55 -21.91 -15.24
C PHE A 397 -20.52 -22.98 -15.67
N GLY A 398 -21.01 -24.02 -16.35
CA GLY A 398 -20.19 -25.17 -16.78
C GLY A 398 -18.94 -24.80 -17.60
N GLU A 399 -19.04 -23.82 -18.50
CA GLU A 399 -17.90 -23.36 -19.32
C GLU A 399 -16.74 -22.84 -18.46
N LEU A 400 -17.03 -22.08 -17.39
CA LEU A 400 -16.01 -21.60 -16.46
C LEU A 400 -15.37 -22.76 -15.70
N VAL A 401 -16.18 -23.68 -15.22
CA VAL A 401 -15.72 -24.87 -14.49
C VAL A 401 -14.80 -25.71 -15.37
N ASP A 402 -15.18 -25.96 -16.62
CA ASP A 402 -14.37 -26.71 -17.58
C ASP A 402 -13.06 -26.00 -17.92
N ALA A 403 -13.08 -24.66 -18.06
CA ALA A 403 -11.88 -23.87 -18.26
C ALA A 403 -10.91 -23.98 -17.08
N LEU A 404 -11.40 -23.82 -15.84
CA LEU A 404 -10.60 -23.92 -14.62
C LEU A 404 -10.00 -25.32 -14.40
N LYS A 405 -10.76 -26.37 -14.73
CA LYS A 405 -10.26 -27.76 -14.72
C LYS A 405 -9.06 -27.98 -15.63
N GLY A 406 -8.98 -27.19 -16.70
CA GLY A 406 -7.85 -27.25 -17.61
C GLY A 406 -6.54 -26.85 -16.96
N TYR A 407 -6.53 -26.08 -15.87
CA TYR A 407 -5.31 -25.53 -15.28
C TYR A 407 -4.69 -26.40 -14.20
N ASP A 408 -3.37 -26.54 -14.27
CA ASP A 408 -2.57 -27.22 -13.25
C ASP A 408 -2.19 -26.25 -12.11
N PRO A 409 -2.14 -26.73 -10.87
CA PRO A 409 -1.63 -25.93 -9.75
C PRO A 409 -0.17 -25.56 -9.98
N ALA A 410 0.16 -24.29 -9.73
CA ALA A 410 1.54 -23.81 -9.69
C ALA A 410 2.30 -24.44 -8.52
N ARG A 411 1.63 -24.62 -7.37
CA ARG A 411 2.16 -25.26 -6.16
C ARG A 411 1.19 -26.32 -5.63
N PRO A 412 1.30 -27.58 -6.09
CA PRO A 412 0.42 -28.67 -5.65
C PRO A 412 0.53 -28.96 -4.14
N ASP A 413 1.69 -28.73 -3.55
CA ASP A 413 1.97 -28.90 -2.12
C ASP A 413 1.22 -27.89 -1.25
N ALA A 414 1.02 -26.66 -1.73
CA ALA A 414 0.28 -25.63 -1.02
C ALA A 414 -1.15 -26.07 -0.69
N LEU A 415 -1.78 -26.91 -1.53
CA LEU A 415 -3.13 -27.43 -1.30
C LEU A 415 -3.26 -28.26 -0.01
N LYS A 416 -2.15 -28.79 0.52
CA LYS A 416 -2.12 -29.55 1.78
C LYS A 416 -2.01 -28.64 3.01
N HIS A 417 -1.76 -27.34 2.81
CA HIS A 417 -1.65 -26.38 3.90
C HIS A 417 -2.99 -26.30 4.67
N PRO A 418 -2.98 -26.22 6.02
CA PRO A 418 -4.20 -26.17 6.82
C PRO A 418 -5.22 -25.12 6.37
N TYR A 419 -4.75 -23.99 5.82
CA TYR A 419 -5.61 -22.95 5.23
C TYR A 419 -6.60 -23.51 4.20
N PHE A 420 -6.13 -24.30 3.22
CA PHE A 420 -7.00 -24.87 2.18
C PHE A 420 -7.76 -26.13 2.62
N GLN A 421 -7.50 -26.60 3.84
CA GLN A 421 -8.25 -27.67 4.49
C GLN A 421 -9.39 -27.12 5.38
N GLY A 422 -9.43 -25.79 5.60
CA GLY A 422 -10.51 -25.11 6.30
C GLY A 422 -11.73 -24.84 5.40
N ASP A 423 -12.79 -24.31 6.01
CA ASP A 423 -14.09 -24.14 5.34
C ASP A 423 -14.31 -22.77 4.70
N ALA A 424 -13.45 -21.78 5.00
CA ALA A 424 -13.65 -20.39 4.60
C ALA A 424 -12.35 -19.67 4.27
N PRO A 425 -12.37 -18.72 3.31
CA PRO A 425 -11.25 -17.82 3.07
C PRO A 425 -11.01 -16.90 4.26
N CYS A 426 -9.76 -16.48 4.46
CA CYS A 426 -9.45 -15.35 5.33
C CYS A 426 -9.86 -14.05 4.62
N THR A 427 -10.70 -13.24 5.25
CA THR A 427 -11.17 -11.95 4.73
C THR A 427 -10.64 -10.77 5.53
N MET A 428 -11.04 -9.54 5.19
CA MET A 428 -10.87 -8.36 6.06
C MET A 428 -12.00 -7.38 5.77
N LEU A 429 -13.24 -7.86 5.98
CA LEU A 429 -14.45 -7.08 5.70
C LEU A 429 -14.69 -6.05 6.79
N ILE A 430 -15.47 -5.01 6.49
CA ILE A 430 -15.63 -3.89 7.43
C ILE A 430 -16.22 -4.31 8.78
N ASP A 431 -17.19 -5.23 8.79
CA ASP A 431 -17.80 -5.69 10.05
C ASP A 431 -16.77 -6.44 10.91
N GLU A 432 -15.85 -7.18 10.29
CA GLU A 432 -14.74 -7.84 10.98
C GLU A 432 -13.74 -6.83 11.55
N VAL A 433 -13.43 -5.77 10.80
CA VAL A 433 -12.56 -4.67 11.26
C VAL A 433 -13.17 -3.95 12.47
N GLU A 434 -14.47 -3.65 12.41
CA GLU A 434 -15.19 -2.96 13.49
C GLU A 434 -15.37 -3.85 14.71
N ASP A 435 -15.60 -5.16 14.53
CA ASP A 435 -15.66 -6.13 15.61
C ASP A 435 -14.31 -6.22 16.35
N ILE A 436 -13.20 -6.42 15.63
CA ILE A 436 -11.86 -6.43 16.23
C ILE A 436 -11.57 -5.11 16.96
N TRP A 437 -11.93 -3.98 16.36
CA TRP A 437 -11.75 -2.68 17.01
C TRP A 437 -12.58 -2.55 18.28
N SER A 438 -13.82 -3.03 18.32
CA SER A 438 -14.69 -2.94 19.49
C SER A 438 -14.08 -3.63 20.72
N HIS A 439 -13.41 -4.77 20.54
CA HIS A 439 -12.68 -5.46 21.61
C HIS A 439 -11.55 -4.59 22.20
N ILE A 440 -10.79 -3.89 21.36
CA ILE A 440 -9.71 -3.00 21.79
C ILE A 440 -10.28 -1.73 22.45
N ALA A 441 -11.32 -1.14 21.86
CA ALA A 441 -11.91 0.10 22.34
C ALA A 441 -12.58 -0.07 23.70
N ASP A 442 -13.38 -1.13 23.86
CA ASP A 442 -14.26 -1.30 25.02
C ASP A 442 -13.57 -2.05 26.17
N ARG A 443 -12.60 -2.91 25.86
CA ARG A 443 -12.01 -3.86 26.83
C ARG A 443 -10.49 -3.86 26.86
N ASP A 444 -9.84 -3.05 26.02
CA ASP A 444 -8.38 -3.12 25.76
C ASP A 444 -7.91 -4.56 25.46
N ASP A 445 -8.76 -5.34 24.80
CA ASP A 445 -8.50 -6.73 24.42
C ASP A 445 -7.91 -6.78 23.00
N TRP A 446 -6.61 -7.08 22.93
CA TRP A 446 -5.84 -7.16 21.69
C TRP A 446 -5.82 -8.57 21.08
N ALA A 447 -6.36 -9.58 21.76
CA ALA A 447 -6.30 -10.96 21.30
C ALA A 447 -6.94 -11.17 19.92
N PRO A 448 -8.11 -10.59 19.60
CA PRO A 448 -8.72 -10.74 18.27
C PRO A 448 -7.85 -10.18 17.14
N LEU A 449 -7.19 -9.04 17.35
CA LEU A 449 -6.28 -8.47 16.36
C LEU A 449 -5.07 -9.38 16.13
N ASN A 450 -4.45 -9.86 17.21
CA ASN A 450 -3.28 -10.74 17.10
C ASN A 450 -3.63 -12.06 16.39
N GLN A 451 -4.74 -12.69 16.77
CA GLN A 451 -5.24 -13.89 16.11
C GLN A 451 -5.53 -13.64 14.62
N LYS A 452 -6.07 -12.47 14.29
CA LYS A 452 -6.33 -12.09 12.90
C LYS A 452 -5.03 -11.94 12.10
N ILE A 453 -4.02 -11.30 12.66
CA ILE A 453 -2.70 -11.18 12.04
C ILE A 453 -2.09 -12.57 11.79
N ASP A 454 -2.16 -13.47 12.76
CA ASP A 454 -1.66 -14.85 12.61
C ASP A 454 -2.40 -15.59 11.49
N THR A 455 -3.71 -15.43 11.40
CA THR A 455 -4.54 -16.01 10.34
C THR A 455 -4.15 -15.47 8.96
N ILE A 456 -3.96 -14.15 8.84
CA ILE A 456 -3.50 -13.50 7.60
C ILE A 456 -2.13 -14.03 7.19
N ARG A 457 -1.19 -14.16 8.13
CA ARG A 457 0.16 -14.64 7.86
C ARG A 457 0.17 -16.11 7.44
N ALA A 458 -0.61 -16.96 8.10
CA ALA A 458 -0.78 -18.36 7.70
C ALA A 458 -1.43 -18.50 6.30
N MET A 459 -2.39 -17.63 5.95
CA MET A 459 -2.88 -17.53 4.58
C MET A 459 -1.76 -17.10 3.63
N GLY A 460 -0.98 -16.08 3.98
CA GLY A 460 0.15 -15.60 3.18
C GLY A 460 1.16 -16.71 2.87
N GLU A 461 1.52 -17.52 3.87
CA GLU A 461 2.40 -18.69 3.70
C GLU A 461 1.80 -19.73 2.74
N ALA A 462 0.48 -19.97 2.84
CA ALA A 462 -0.24 -20.87 1.94
C ALA A 462 -0.26 -20.36 0.50
N LEU A 463 -0.41 -19.04 0.31
CA LEU A 463 -0.54 -18.36 -0.98
C LEU A 463 0.80 -18.06 -1.64
N ASN A 464 1.85 -17.79 -0.87
CA ASN A 464 3.19 -17.42 -1.30
C ASN A 464 4.22 -17.77 -0.21
N PRO A 465 4.84 -18.96 -0.20
CA PRO A 465 5.96 -19.22 0.69
C PRO A 465 7.10 -18.29 0.25
N ARG A 466 7.43 -17.33 1.11
CA ARG A 466 8.52 -16.37 0.92
C ARG A 466 9.85 -17.00 1.26
#